data_AF-A0A7X0RJ51-F1
#
_entry.id   AF-A0A7X0RJ51-F1
#
_cell.length_a   1.000
_cell.length_b   1.000
_cell.length_c   1.000
_cell.angle_alpha   90.00
_cell.angle_beta   90.00
_cell.angle_gamma   90.00
#
_symmetry.space_group_name_H-M   'P 1'
#
loop_
_entity.id
_entity.type
_entity.pdbx_description
1 polymer ?
#
loop_
_entity_poly.entity_id
_entity_poly.type
_entity_poly.pdbx_seq_one_letter_code
_entity_poly.pdbx_strand_id
1 'polypeptide(L)'
;MRALALLDDAAPGRVVVTGALPPEGRDLDLAGPPATLRALARALEQDGYERRGSTWAAFEPLELVDLQELDDPDLLARATPLPGRTHLCLPDPADALLLLAGDHAADRRLTPSRRSRATAPAAPRAVWDEARRRADPDGAADLDGLAAALAGAPGPAPLPRRLRGRVTRVRQAGVIALSGVDGSGKSTQATRLRDTLEAAGFDVAVEWNRVSHDRWLDAVARPLKRLVRRGSPTPDPHDAGAPESVGGSAASTPRGARNLWVVVVALANAIAHVRSVRRHTLAGRLVICDRYVLDTAVQLTTDYPPGLGRSIGIGLVRLLSPRPLAAFYLAVGSDAAAARKPWPGTPEQLAGHAQGYDATWAALGVTRVDGAQPLEQVAAEIARATWRSV
;
A
#
# COMPACT_ATOMS: atom_id res chain seq x y z
N MET A 1 19.59 -2.15 -14.84
CA MET A 1 18.24 -1.56 -14.68
C MET A 1 17.76 -1.09 -16.02
N ARG A 2 16.50 -1.36 -16.34
CA ARG A 2 15.88 -0.99 -17.61
C ARG A 2 15.70 0.53 -17.69
N ALA A 3 15.26 1.17 -16.59
CA ALA A 3 15.09 2.62 -16.50
C ALA A 3 16.33 3.42 -16.93
N LEU A 4 17.53 3.10 -16.43
CA LEU A 4 18.71 3.91 -16.71
C LEU A 4 19.06 3.98 -18.20
N ALA A 5 18.96 2.86 -18.91
CA ALA A 5 19.24 2.84 -20.34
C ALA A 5 18.18 3.62 -21.12
N LEU A 6 16.91 3.33 -20.84
CA LEU A 6 15.77 4.04 -21.41
C LEU A 6 15.88 5.56 -21.23
N LEU A 7 16.19 6.02 -20.01
CA LEU A 7 16.22 7.44 -19.66
C LEU A 7 17.45 8.15 -20.23
N ASP A 8 18.60 7.48 -20.29
CA ASP A 8 19.79 8.05 -20.94
C ASP A 8 19.56 8.23 -22.45
N ASP A 9 18.96 7.25 -23.11
CA ASP A 9 18.67 7.32 -24.55
C ASP A 9 17.58 8.36 -24.88
N ALA A 10 16.61 8.53 -23.99
CA ALA A 10 15.48 9.45 -24.19
C ALA A 10 15.80 10.91 -23.87
N ALA A 11 16.86 11.18 -23.10
CA ALA A 11 17.18 12.53 -22.65
C ALA A 11 17.73 13.41 -23.79
N PRO A 12 17.10 14.54 -24.15
CA PRO A 12 17.65 15.46 -25.16
C PRO A 12 18.87 16.28 -24.68
N GLY A 13 19.25 16.14 -23.41
CA GLY A 13 20.34 16.90 -22.78
C GLY A 13 20.66 16.36 -21.39
N ARG A 14 21.58 17.02 -20.68
CA ARG A 14 22.04 16.56 -19.36
C ARG A 14 20.93 16.52 -18.32
N VAL A 15 20.94 15.48 -17.50
CA VAL A 15 20.04 15.26 -16.36
C VAL A 15 20.89 14.84 -15.17
N VAL A 16 20.66 15.47 -14.02
CA VAL A 16 21.37 15.15 -12.79
C VAL A 16 20.64 14.02 -12.07
N VAL A 17 21.36 12.95 -11.76
CA VAL A 17 20.89 11.86 -10.91
C VAL A 17 21.11 12.24 -9.46
N THR A 18 20.04 12.54 -8.75
CA THR A 18 20.08 12.91 -7.33
C THR A 18 19.81 11.72 -6.43
N GLY A 19 19.21 10.64 -6.94
CA GLY A 19 18.85 9.43 -6.20
C GLY A 19 19.99 8.45 -5.93
N ALA A 20 19.64 7.22 -5.53
CA ALA A 20 20.62 6.16 -5.37
C ALA A 20 20.95 5.52 -6.74
N LEU A 21 22.23 5.26 -6.99
CA LEU A 21 22.64 4.53 -8.20
C LEU A 21 22.48 3.01 -8.00
N PRO A 22 22.23 2.26 -9.08
CA PRO A 22 22.30 0.80 -9.01
C PRO A 22 23.72 0.30 -8.69
N PRO A 23 23.87 -0.90 -8.09
CA PRO A 23 22.81 -1.90 -7.87
C PRO A 23 21.91 -1.61 -6.66
N GLU A 24 22.28 -0.66 -5.81
CA GLU A 24 21.62 -0.39 -4.52
C GLU A 24 20.34 0.46 -4.67
N GLY A 25 20.27 1.31 -5.70
CA GLY A 25 19.14 2.18 -5.96
C GLY A 25 18.05 1.53 -6.81
N ARG A 26 16.91 1.20 -6.19
CA ARG A 26 15.63 0.97 -6.87
C ARG A 26 14.88 2.28 -7.17
N ASP A 27 15.36 3.38 -6.60
CA ASP A 27 14.76 4.71 -6.67
C ASP A 27 15.73 5.66 -7.38
N LEU A 28 15.36 6.06 -8.59
CA LEU A 28 16.10 6.98 -9.43
C LEU A 28 15.46 8.37 -9.39
N ASP A 29 15.99 9.25 -8.55
CA ASP A 29 15.59 10.65 -8.55
C ASP A 29 16.40 11.39 -9.63
N LEU A 30 15.71 12.03 -10.57
CA LEU A 30 16.27 12.76 -11.70
C LEU A 30 15.86 14.22 -11.66
N ALA A 31 16.83 15.11 -11.84
CA ALA A 31 16.63 16.54 -11.85
C ALA A 31 17.14 17.16 -13.16
N GLY A 32 16.32 17.96 -13.83
CA GLY A 32 16.73 18.59 -15.09
C GLY A 32 15.75 19.62 -15.65
N PRO A 33 16.06 20.21 -16.81
CA PRO A 33 15.21 21.23 -17.44
C PRO A 33 13.83 20.68 -17.82
N PRO A 34 12.76 21.49 -17.78
CA PRO A 34 11.39 21.02 -18.07
C PRO A 34 11.22 20.32 -19.43
N ALA A 35 11.96 20.76 -20.46
CA ALA A 35 11.93 20.12 -21.78
C ALA A 35 12.46 18.69 -21.74
N THR A 36 13.57 18.48 -21.04
CA THR A 36 14.20 17.17 -20.84
C THR A 36 13.29 16.25 -20.03
N LEU A 37 12.72 16.74 -18.93
CA LEU A 37 11.80 15.94 -18.11
C LEU A 37 10.53 15.50 -18.86
N ARG A 38 10.00 16.35 -19.75
CA ARG A 38 8.88 15.96 -20.63
C ARG A 38 9.26 14.83 -21.59
N ALA A 39 10.48 14.81 -22.10
CA ALA A 39 10.95 13.71 -22.95
C ALA A 39 11.09 12.42 -22.13
N LEU A 40 11.69 12.49 -20.94
CA LEU A 40 11.81 11.35 -20.02
C LEU A 40 10.45 10.79 -19.61
N ALA A 41 9.50 11.66 -19.25
CA ALA A 41 8.14 11.28 -18.91
C ALA A 41 7.46 10.49 -20.03
N ARG A 42 7.59 10.94 -21.29
CA ARG A 42 7.05 10.23 -22.46
C ARG A 42 7.70 8.86 -22.65
N ALA A 43 9.02 8.77 -22.46
CA ALA A 43 9.74 7.50 -22.58
C ALA A 43 9.29 6.50 -21.50
N LEU A 44 9.15 6.95 -20.25
CA LEU A 44 8.63 6.14 -19.15
C LEU A 44 7.19 5.65 -19.42
N GLU A 45 6.32 6.54 -19.91
CA GLU A 45 4.94 6.18 -20.28
C GLU A 45 4.91 5.14 -21.40
N GLN A 46 5.72 5.32 -22.45
CA GLN A 46 5.86 4.37 -23.56
C GLN A 46 6.40 3.01 -23.13
N ASP A 47 7.27 2.99 -22.11
CA ASP A 47 7.86 1.77 -21.57
C ASP A 47 6.97 1.06 -20.54
N GLY A 48 5.82 1.65 -20.19
CA GLY A 48 4.79 1.07 -19.33
C GLY A 48 4.90 1.45 -17.85
N TYR A 49 5.62 2.52 -17.50
CA TYR A 49 5.64 3.04 -16.14
C TYR A 49 4.35 3.78 -15.81
N GLU A 50 3.89 3.65 -14.57
CA GLU A 50 2.71 4.33 -14.06
C GLU A 50 3.07 5.65 -13.40
N ARG A 51 2.47 6.74 -13.88
CA ARG A 51 2.69 8.07 -13.33
C ARG A 51 1.82 8.36 -12.11
N ARG A 52 2.43 8.95 -11.08
CA ARG A 52 1.76 9.60 -9.96
C ARG A 52 2.49 10.88 -9.55
N GLY A 53 1.91 12.02 -9.92
CA GLY A 53 2.57 13.32 -9.73
C GLY A 53 3.86 13.41 -10.57
N SER A 54 5.00 13.59 -9.90
CA SER A 54 6.35 13.56 -10.48
C SER A 54 6.98 12.17 -10.51
N THR A 55 6.42 11.23 -9.74
CA THR A 55 6.97 9.89 -9.54
C THR A 55 6.38 8.89 -10.51
N TRP A 56 7.21 8.00 -11.01
CA TRP A 56 6.88 6.94 -11.95
C TRP A 56 7.28 5.59 -11.37
N ALA A 57 6.49 4.56 -11.62
CA ALA A 57 6.75 3.22 -11.08
C ALA A 57 6.56 2.13 -12.14
N ALA A 58 7.52 1.22 -12.25
CA ALA A 58 7.33 -0.10 -12.85
C ALA A 58 7.30 -1.15 -11.73
N PHE A 59 6.60 -2.27 -11.90
CA PHE A 59 6.35 -3.25 -10.82
C PHE A 59 6.93 -4.66 -11.07
N GLU A 60 7.73 -4.84 -12.13
CA GLU A 60 8.37 -6.13 -12.48
C GLU A 60 9.79 -5.93 -13.04
N PRO A 61 10.83 -5.76 -12.20
CA PRO A 61 10.80 -5.51 -10.76
C PRO A 61 10.30 -4.10 -10.40
N LEU A 62 10.13 -3.80 -9.11
CA LEU A 62 9.86 -2.43 -8.65
C LEU A 62 11.03 -1.52 -9.02
N GLU A 63 10.78 -0.56 -9.90
CA GLU A 63 11.68 0.55 -10.24
C GLU A 63 10.90 1.86 -10.07
N LEU A 64 11.42 2.78 -9.27
CA LEU A 64 10.84 4.11 -9.09
C LEU A 64 11.71 5.15 -9.76
N VAL A 65 11.07 6.11 -10.42
CA VAL A 65 11.74 7.26 -11.03
C VAL A 65 11.02 8.54 -10.64
N ASP A 66 11.67 9.45 -9.92
CA ASP A 66 11.11 10.75 -9.60
C ASP A 66 11.71 11.82 -10.52
N LEU A 67 10.86 12.60 -11.21
CA LEU A 67 11.29 13.64 -12.13
C LEU A 67 11.08 15.02 -11.51
N GLN A 68 12.16 15.73 -11.21
CA GLN A 68 12.15 17.03 -10.55
C GLN A 68 12.70 18.12 -11.46
N GLU A 69 11.98 19.25 -11.54
CA GLU A 69 12.45 20.41 -12.28
C GLU A 69 13.69 21.01 -11.60
N LEU A 70 14.72 21.26 -12.42
CA LEU A 70 15.94 21.94 -12.03
C LEU A 70 16.27 23.01 -13.06
N ASP A 71 16.16 24.27 -12.63
CA ASP A 71 16.45 25.46 -13.43
C ASP A 71 17.77 26.09 -12.97
N ASP A 72 18.83 25.28 -12.98
CA ASP A 72 20.19 25.71 -12.64
C ASP A 72 21.15 25.22 -13.74
N PRO A 73 21.45 26.05 -14.76
CA PRO A 73 22.33 25.66 -15.86
C PRO A 73 23.77 25.43 -15.40
N ASP A 74 24.21 26.12 -14.34
CA ASP A 74 25.58 26.01 -13.84
C ASP A 74 25.79 24.68 -13.12
N LEU A 75 24.79 24.22 -12.35
CA LEU A 75 24.79 22.88 -11.74
C LEU A 75 24.85 21.79 -12.81
N LEU A 76 24.03 21.90 -13.86
CA LEU A 76 24.04 20.95 -14.99
C LEU A 76 25.38 20.94 -15.75
N ALA A 77 26.02 22.10 -15.88
CA ALA A 77 27.32 22.23 -16.52
C ALA A 77 28.44 21.56 -15.71
N ARG A 78 28.41 21.67 -14.37
CA ARG A 78 29.37 21.03 -13.46
C ARG A 78 29.14 19.54 -13.25
N ALA A 79 27.95 19.03 -13.56
CA ALA A 79 27.63 17.62 -13.43
C ALA A 79 28.53 16.74 -14.31
N THR A 80 28.95 15.58 -13.80
CA THR A 80 29.84 14.64 -14.49
C THR A 80 29.05 13.45 -15.03
N PRO A 81 29.17 13.07 -16.32
CA PRO A 81 28.45 11.93 -16.87
C PRO A 81 28.67 10.64 -16.06
N LEU A 82 27.60 9.86 -15.89
CA LEU A 82 27.70 8.53 -15.32
C LEU A 82 28.56 7.63 -16.23
N PRO A 83 29.36 6.69 -15.67
CA PRO A 83 30.14 5.77 -16.49
C PRO A 83 29.27 5.01 -17.50
N GLY A 84 29.61 5.12 -18.78
CA GLY A 84 28.86 4.50 -19.88
C GLY A 84 27.53 5.16 -20.25
N ARG A 85 27.28 6.39 -19.77
CA ARG A 85 26.08 7.18 -20.04
C ARG A 85 26.44 8.52 -20.67
N THR A 86 25.56 9.03 -21.52
CA THR A 86 25.80 10.28 -22.25
C THR A 86 25.12 11.47 -21.57
N HIS A 87 23.89 11.28 -21.13
CA HIS A 87 23.01 12.35 -20.68
C HIS A 87 22.76 12.31 -19.17
N LEU A 88 22.76 11.12 -18.57
CA LEU A 88 22.65 10.99 -17.11
C LEU A 88 23.98 11.32 -16.45
N CYS A 89 23.97 12.30 -15.56
CA CYS A 89 25.14 12.86 -14.89
C CYS A 89 25.00 12.78 -13.38
N LEU A 90 26.11 12.63 -12.67
CA LEU A 90 26.19 12.86 -11.23
C LEU A 90 26.40 14.34 -10.93
N PRO A 91 25.74 14.88 -9.90
CA PRO A 91 26.03 16.25 -9.46
C PRO A 91 27.47 16.35 -8.95
N ASP A 92 28.06 17.52 -9.08
CA ASP A 92 29.29 17.85 -8.34
C ASP A 92 29.06 17.64 -6.84
N PRO A 93 30.05 17.16 -6.06
CA PRO A 93 29.85 16.83 -4.65
C PRO A 93 29.26 17.97 -3.79
N ALA A 94 29.62 19.23 -4.08
CA ALA A 94 29.05 20.37 -3.35
C ALA A 94 27.59 20.62 -3.74
N ASP A 95 27.25 20.47 -5.03
CA ASP A 95 25.89 20.59 -5.52
C ASP A 95 25.00 19.43 -5.00
N ALA A 96 25.57 18.23 -4.86
CA ALA A 96 24.91 17.08 -4.25
C ALA A 96 24.50 17.36 -2.80
N LEU A 97 25.37 18.01 -2.02
CA LEU A 97 25.06 18.42 -0.64
C LEU A 97 23.95 19.48 -0.60
N LEU A 98 23.97 20.45 -1.51
CA LEU A 98 22.92 21.48 -1.59
C LEU A 98 21.55 20.88 -1.91
N LEU A 99 21.49 19.97 -2.89
CA LEU A 99 20.27 19.26 -3.24
C LEU A 99 19.74 18.44 -2.05
N LEU A 100 20.63 17.69 -1.38
CA LEU A 100 20.28 16.89 -0.21
C LEU A 100 19.82 17.75 0.98
N ALA A 101 20.44 18.91 1.18
CA ALA A 101 20.08 19.87 2.22
C ALA A 101 18.68 20.44 1.97
N GLY A 102 18.38 20.83 0.74
CA GLY A 102 17.04 21.28 0.34
C GLY A 102 15.97 20.22 0.59
N ASP A 103 16.26 18.96 0.26
CA ASP A 103 15.35 17.83 0.51
C ASP A 103 15.13 17.57 2.00
N HIS A 104 16.21 17.56 2.79
CA HIS A 104 16.13 17.41 4.23
C HIS A 104 15.35 18.55 4.87
N ALA A 105 15.55 19.78 4.43
CA ALA A 105 14.82 20.92 4.95
C ALA A 105 13.32 20.85 4.60
N ALA A 106 12.95 20.21 3.49
CA ALA A 106 11.56 20.02 3.08
C ALA A 106 10.81 18.96 3.90
N ASP A 107 11.42 17.81 4.18
CA ASP A 107 10.73 16.68 4.83
C ASP A 107 11.22 16.31 6.23
N ARG A 108 12.33 16.92 6.68
CA ARG A 108 13.00 16.69 7.97
C ARG A 108 13.33 15.22 8.22
N ARG A 109 13.43 14.40 7.16
CA ARG A 109 13.74 12.97 7.25
C ARG A 109 15.06 12.67 6.60
N LEU A 110 16.00 12.23 7.42
CA LEU A 110 17.25 11.69 6.96
C LEU A 110 17.14 10.16 6.92
N THR A 111 16.67 9.63 5.78
CA THR A 111 16.62 8.17 5.57
C THR A 111 18.03 7.58 5.62
N PRO A 112 18.20 6.28 5.94
CA PRO A 112 19.52 5.65 5.93
C PRO A 112 20.29 5.85 4.61
N SER A 113 19.60 5.80 3.46
CA SER A 113 20.20 6.10 2.15
C SER A 113 20.65 7.56 2.01
N ARG A 114 19.83 8.53 2.42
CA ARG A 114 20.22 9.95 2.43
C ARG A 114 21.38 10.22 3.38
N ARG A 115 21.37 9.60 4.55
CA ARG A 115 22.48 9.66 5.51
C ARG A 115 23.74 9.10 4.86
N SER A 116 23.67 7.89 4.30
CA SER A 116 24.79 7.24 3.61
C SER A 116 25.37 8.12 2.49
N ARG A 117 24.52 8.81 1.71
CA ARG A 117 24.97 9.79 0.70
C ARG A 117 25.65 11.02 1.32
N ALA A 118 25.07 11.59 2.37
CA ALA A 118 25.67 12.73 3.07
C ALA A 118 26.98 12.39 3.77
N THR A 119 27.10 11.14 4.25
CA THR A 119 28.24 10.63 5.02
C THR A 119 29.16 9.74 4.18
N ALA A 120 28.91 9.63 2.87
CA ALA A 120 29.76 8.86 1.96
C ALA A 120 31.21 9.32 2.16
N PRO A 121 32.16 8.36 2.24
CA PRO A 121 33.24 8.39 3.22
C PRO A 121 33.95 9.74 3.28
N ALA A 122 33.51 10.55 4.25
CA ALA A 122 34.01 11.88 4.56
C ALA A 122 34.08 12.83 3.34
N ALA A 123 32.93 13.29 2.83
CA ALA A 123 32.89 14.53 2.03
C ALA A 123 33.82 15.55 2.70
N PRO A 124 35.00 15.86 2.10
CA PRO A 124 36.02 16.63 2.79
C PRO A 124 35.42 17.93 3.31
N ARG A 125 35.94 18.48 4.40
CA ARG A 125 35.51 19.80 4.89
C ARG A 125 35.46 20.84 3.75
N ALA A 126 36.38 20.72 2.79
CA ALA A 126 36.39 21.49 1.56
C ALA A 126 35.10 21.42 0.73
N VAL A 127 34.41 20.27 0.65
CA VAL A 127 33.14 20.10 -0.08
C VAL A 127 32.01 20.81 0.64
N TRP A 128 31.95 20.74 1.97
CA TRP A 128 30.98 21.50 2.77
C TRP A 128 31.22 23.01 2.67
N ASP A 129 32.50 23.43 2.72
CA ASP A 129 32.87 24.84 2.57
C ASP A 129 32.53 25.36 1.17
N GLU A 130 32.75 24.54 0.13
CA GLU A 130 32.36 24.85 -1.25
C GLU A 130 30.84 24.91 -1.42
N ALA A 131 30.10 23.94 -0.85
CA ALA A 131 28.65 23.97 -0.86
C ALA A 131 28.12 25.24 -0.20
N ARG A 132 28.69 25.64 0.95
CA ARG A 132 28.31 26.89 1.63
C ARG A 132 28.69 28.15 0.84
N ARG A 133 29.80 28.14 0.08
CA ARG A 133 30.16 29.24 -0.82
C ARG A 133 29.17 29.40 -1.98
N ARG A 134 28.64 28.30 -2.50
CA ARG A 134 27.67 28.29 -3.61
C ARG A 134 26.23 28.54 -3.16
N ALA A 135 25.93 28.28 -1.90
CA ALA A 135 24.59 28.42 -1.35
C ALA A 135 24.12 29.88 -1.35
N ASP A 136 22.85 30.10 -1.70
CA ASP A 136 22.15 31.31 -1.29
C ASP A 136 21.91 31.28 0.25
N PRO A 137 21.45 32.38 0.87
CA PRO A 137 21.23 32.40 2.32
C PRO A 137 20.30 31.29 2.84
N ASP A 138 19.29 30.91 2.05
CA ASP A 138 18.36 29.84 2.40
C ASP A 138 19.04 28.46 2.34
N GLY A 139 19.83 28.21 1.30
CA GLY A 139 20.61 26.99 1.11
C GLY A 139 21.70 26.82 2.17
N ALA A 140 22.29 27.92 2.63
CA ALA A 140 23.25 27.88 3.73
C ALA A 140 22.57 27.44 5.04
N ALA A 141 21.38 27.97 5.33
CA ALA A 141 20.58 27.54 6.48
C ALA A 141 20.14 26.07 6.37
N ASP A 142 19.81 25.61 5.16
CA ASP A 142 19.46 24.20 4.89
C ASP A 142 20.66 23.27 5.12
N LEU A 143 21.86 23.67 4.66
CA LEU A 143 23.10 22.94 4.89
C LEU A 143 23.42 22.83 6.38
N ASP A 144 23.26 23.92 7.14
CA ASP A 144 23.46 23.91 8.59
C ASP A 144 22.47 22.97 9.29
N GLY A 145 21.20 22.98 8.84
CA GLY A 145 20.18 22.05 9.32
C GLY A 145 20.53 20.58 9.04
N LEU A 146 20.99 20.28 7.82
CA LEU A 146 21.46 18.94 7.44
C LEU A 146 22.67 18.51 8.27
N ALA A 147 23.66 19.38 8.43
CA ALA A 147 24.85 19.10 9.23
C ALA A 147 24.50 18.81 10.71
N ALA A 148 23.60 19.59 11.29
CA ALA A 148 23.09 19.36 12.65
C ALA A 148 22.38 18.01 12.78
N ALA A 149 21.53 17.66 11.81
CA ALA A 149 20.83 16.36 11.78
C ALA A 149 21.79 15.17 11.64
N LEU A 150 22.87 15.32 10.88
CA LEU A 150 23.92 14.31 10.75
C LEU A 150 24.72 14.14 12.05
N ALA A 151 24.94 15.22 12.79
CA ALA A 151 25.57 15.21 14.11
C ALA A 151 24.65 14.69 15.24
N GLY A 152 23.38 14.38 14.94
CA GLY A 152 22.40 13.97 15.94
C GLY A 152 21.89 15.09 16.85
N ALA A 153 22.15 16.36 16.48
CA ALA A 153 21.64 17.50 17.23
C ALA A 153 20.13 17.71 16.97
N PRO A 154 19.35 18.14 17.99
CA PRO A 154 17.96 18.53 17.78
C PRO A 154 17.94 19.75 16.84
N GLY A 155 17.33 19.57 15.66
CA GLY A 155 17.30 20.60 14.63
C GLY A 155 16.56 21.86 15.09
N PRO A 156 16.90 23.05 14.55
CA PRO A 156 16.22 24.29 14.86
C PRO A 156 14.72 24.21 14.51
N ALA A 157 13.91 24.96 15.27
CA ALA A 157 12.46 25.04 15.07
C ALA A 157 12.12 25.43 13.61
N PRO A 158 11.05 24.88 13.03
CA PRO A 158 10.73 25.10 11.63
C PRO A 158 10.49 26.59 11.35
N LEU A 159 11.27 27.16 10.42
CA LEU A 159 10.94 28.45 9.85
C LEU A 159 9.68 28.31 8.97
N PRO A 160 8.72 29.24 9.06
CA PRO A 160 7.53 29.23 8.21
C PRO A 160 7.94 29.49 6.76
N ARG A 161 7.97 28.44 5.95
CA ARG A 161 8.36 28.53 4.53
C ARG A 161 7.20 29.04 3.68
N ARG A 162 7.42 30.20 3.06
CA ARG A 162 6.65 30.65 1.90
C ARG A 162 7.02 29.77 0.70
N LEU A 163 6.07 28.97 0.23
CA LEU A 163 5.94 28.47 -1.14
C LEU A 163 7.26 28.08 -1.85
N ARG A 164 7.92 26.99 -1.43
CA ARG A 164 8.71 26.18 -2.37
C ARG A 164 7.90 24.93 -2.67
N GLY A 165 7.38 24.86 -3.89
CA GLY A 165 6.54 23.77 -4.39
C GLY A 165 7.32 22.47 -4.58
N ARG A 166 7.76 21.86 -3.49
CA ARG A 166 8.26 20.48 -3.48
C ARG A 166 7.21 19.58 -2.85
N VAL A 167 6.96 18.47 -3.54
CA VAL A 167 5.96 17.46 -3.23
C VAL A 167 6.19 16.96 -1.80
N THR A 168 5.47 17.51 -0.82
CA THR A 168 5.29 16.80 0.44
C THR A 168 4.67 15.47 0.06
N ARG A 169 5.40 14.34 0.19
CA ARG A 169 4.81 13.00 0.01
C ARG A 169 3.54 12.98 0.84
N VAL A 170 2.40 13.05 0.16
CA VAL A 170 1.10 13.13 0.82
C VAL A 170 0.99 11.86 1.64
N ARG A 171 0.91 12.00 2.97
CA ARG A 171 0.62 10.90 3.87
C ARG A 171 -0.77 10.38 3.53
N GLN A 172 -0.83 9.42 2.63
CA GLN A 172 -2.08 8.80 2.31
C GLN A 172 -2.30 7.66 3.26
N ALA A 173 -3.19 7.93 4.21
CA ALA A 173 -3.85 6.88 4.95
C ALA A 173 -4.97 6.28 4.10
N GLY A 174 -5.15 4.98 4.19
CA GLY A 174 -6.23 4.30 3.49
C GLY A 174 -6.23 2.81 3.70
N VAL A 175 -7.24 2.14 3.15
CA VAL A 175 -7.41 0.69 3.25
C VAL A 175 -7.23 0.07 1.87
N ILE A 176 -6.47 -1.01 1.82
CA ILE A 176 -6.37 -1.90 0.67
C ILE A 176 -6.90 -3.26 1.12
N ALA A 177 -7.89 -3.81 0.44
CA ALA A 177 -8.50 -5.09 0.83
C ALA A 177 -8.11 -6.21 -0.14
N LEU A 178 -7.70 -7.36 0.40
CA LEU A 178 -7.45 -8.59 -0.35
C LEU A 178 -8.43 -9.67 0.12
N SER A 179 -9.17 -10.22 -0.83
CA SER A 179 -10.26 -11.18 -0.61
C SER A 179 -10.13 -12.42 -1.50
N GLY A 180 -10.77 -13.51 -1.10
CA GLY A 180 -10.76 -14.78 -1.84
C GLY A 180 -10.77 -16.00 -0.92
N VAL A 181 -10.88 -17.18 -1.52
CA VAL A 181 -10.92 -18.46 -0.80
C VAL A 181 -9.61 -18.78 -0.09
N ASP A 182 -9.64 -19.72 0.87
CA ASP A 182 -8.40 -20.20 1.49
C ASP A 182 -7.53 -20.93 0.48
N GLY A 183 -6.22 -20.71 0.53
CA GLY A 183 -5.32 -21.21 -0.50
C GLY A 183 -5.21 -20.31 -1.75
N SER A 184 -5.98 -19.21 -1.84
CA SER A 184 -5.88 -18.29 -3.00
C SER A 184 -4.60 -17.44 -3.04
N GLY A 185 -3.80 -17.43 -1.95
CA GLY A 185 -2.54 -16.68 -1.88
C GLY A 185 -2.64 -15.26 -1.31
N LYS A 186 -3.78 -14.86 -0.72
CA LYS A 186 -4.00 -13.51 -0.14
C LYS A 186 -2.86 -13.04 0.76
N SER A 187 -2.49 -13.85 1.76
CA SER A 187 -1.47 -13.45 2.74
C SER A 187 -0.09 -13.28 2.10
N THR A 188 0.24 -14.10 1.10
CA THR A 188 1.47 -13.95 0.30
C THR A 188 1.44 -12.64 -0.49
N GLN A 189 0.31 -12.33 -1.13
CA GLN A 189 0.15 -11.07 -1.87
C GLN A 189 0.11 -9.84 -0.95
N ALA A 190 -0.45 -9.96 0.26
CA ALA A 190 -0.43 -8.90 1.26
C ALA A 190 1.00 -8.53 1.65
N THR A 191 1.84 -9.54 1.92
CA THR A 191 3.26 -9.35 2.23
C THR A 191 4.00 -8.71 1.06
N ARG A 192 3.84 -9.23 -0.17
CA ARG A 192 4.51 -8.67 -1.35
C ARG A 192 4.08 -7.23 -1.64
N LEU A 193 2.79 -6.94 -1.51
CA LEU A 193 2.26 -5.59 -1.67
C LEU A 193 2.80 -4.65 -0.60
N ARG A 194 2.86 -5.09 0.67
CA ARG A 194 3.50 -4.33 1.75
C ARG A 194 4.94 -4.02 1.39
N ASP A 195 5.74 -5.02 1.07
CA ASP A 195 7.17 -4.84 0.78
C ASP A 195 7.38 -3.92 -0.43
N THR A 196 6.51 -4.00 -1.45
CA THR A 196 6.52 -3.12 -2.63
C THR A 196 6.18 -1.68 -2.28
N LEU A 197 5.14 -1.46 -1.46
CA LEU A 197 4.72 -0.13 -1.04
C LEU A 197 5.70 0.49 -0.04
N GLU A 198 6.29 -0.30 0.85
CA GLU A 198 7.35 0.16 1.76
C GLU A 198 8.60 0.55 0.98
N ALA A 199 8.99 -0.24 -0.02
CA ALA A 199 10.04 0.13 -0.96
C ALA A 199 9.68 1.40 -1.74
N ALA A 200 8.40 1.63 -2.05
CA ALA A 200 7.91 2.88 -2.61
C ALA A 200 7.78 4.05 -1.60
N GLY A 201 8.16 3.82 -0.34
CA GLY A 201 8.23 4.84 0.70
C GLY A 201 6.92 5.12 1.43
N PHE A 202 5.92 4.24 1.33
CA PHE A 202 4.72 4.29 2.16
C PHE A 202 4.98 3.65 3.54
N ASP A 203 4.30 4.15 4.59
CA ASP A 203 4.20 3.45 5.88
C ASP A 203 2.98 2.52 5.81
N VAL A 204 3.22 1.21 5.88
CA VAL A 204 2.22 0.18 5.60
C VAL A 204 2.06 -0.76 6.80
N ALA A 205 0.81 -1.05 7.16
CA ALA A 205 0.46 -2.08 8.12
C ALA A 205 -0.32 -3.19 7.42
N VAL A 206 -0.10 -4.44 7.82
CA VAL A 206 -0.92 -5.58 7.40
C VAL A 206 -1.78 -6.01 8.58
N GLU A 207 -3.09 -6.00 8.40
CA GLU A 207 -4.06 -6.42 9.40
C GLU A 207 -4.79 -7.67 8.93
N TRP A 208 -4.82 -8.68 9.79
CA TRP A 208 -5.55 -9.90 9.51
C TRP A 208 -6.86 -9.91 10.30
N ASN A 209 -7.95 -9.61 9.60
CA ASN A 209 -9.26 -9.63 10.23
C ASN A 209 -9.75 -11.08 10.25
N ARG A 210 -9.45 -11.79 11.35
CA ARG A 210 -10.14 -13.05 11.64
C ARG A 210 -11.58 -12.73 12.00
N VAL A 211 -12.47 -12.95 11.04
CA VAL A 211 -13.92 -12.72 11.14
C VAL A 211 -14.59 -13.51 12.31
N SER A 212 -13.89 -14.46 12.94
CA SER A 212 -14.53 -15.47 13.79
C SER A 212 -14.02 -15.56 15.25
N HIS A 213 -13.27 -14.60 15.80
CA HIS A 213 -12.68 -14.76 17.14
C HIS A 213 -12.74 -13.53 18.05
N ASP A 214 -13.87 -12.84 18.05
CA ASP A 214 -14.02 -11.63 18.86
C ASP A 214 -14.78 -11.93 20.16
N ARG A 215 -14.09 -11.93 21.30
CA ARG A 215 -14.67 -12.14 22.65
C ARG A 215 -15.86 -11.21 22.97
N TRP A 216 -15.97 -10.11 22.25
CA TRP A 216 -17.08 -9.16 22.39
C TRP A 216 -18.35 -9.64 21.69
N LEU A 217 -18.26 -10.47 20.64
CA LEU A 217 -19.40 -11.18 20.06
C LEU A 217 -20.04 -12.07 21.13
N ASP A 218 -19.25 -12.72 21.98
CA ASP A 218 -19.81 -13.50 23.10
C ASP A 218 -20.52 -12.61 24.12
N ALA A 219 -19.98 -11.42 24.40
CA ALA A 219 -20.60 -10.47 25.31
C ALA A 219 -21.93 -9.94 24.78
N VAL A 220 -22.03 -9.66 23.48
CA VAL A 220 -23.25 -9.17 22.82
C VAL A 220 -24.24 -10.30 22.53
N ALA A 221 -23.73 -11.50 22.22
CA ALA A 221 -24.56 -12.67 21.99
C ALA A 221 -25.15 -13.23 23.29
N ARG A 222 -24.55 -13.03 24.47
CA ARG A 222 -25.09 -13.52 25.76
C ARG A 222 -26.56 -13.15 26.02
N PRO A 223 -26.98 -11.87 25.98
CA PRO A 223 -28.38 -11.52 26.21
C PRO A 223 -29.32 -12.07 25.11
N LEU A 224 -28.86 -12.09 23.86
CA LEU A 224 -29.64 -12.63 22.74
C LEU A 224 -29.79 -14.15 22.83
N LYS A 225 -28.71 -14.87 23.14
CA LYS A 225 -28.69 -16.31 23.45
C LYS A 225 -29.60 -16.63 24.63
N ARG A 226 -29.70 -15.77 25.66
CA ARG A 226 -30.64 -15.94 26.77
C ARG A 226 -32.11 -15.81 26.34
N LEU A 227 -32.40 -14.93 25.39
CA LEU A 227 -33.74 -14.77 24.82
C LEU A 227 -34.11 -15.93 23.89
N VAL A 228 -33.15 -16.51 23.16
CA VAL A 228 -33.37 -17.64 22.24
C VAL A 228 -33.31 -19.02 22.94
N ARG A 229 -32.54 -19.18 24.03
CA ARG A 229 -32.45 -20.42 24.84
C ARG A 229 -33.77 -20.83 25.51
N ARG A 230 -34.82 -20.02 25.44
CA ARG A 230 -36.17 -20.42 25.89
C ARG A 230 -36.89 -21.38 24.92
N GLY A 231 -36.26 -21.86 23.83
CA GLY A 231 -36.90 -22.83 22.94
C GLY A 231 -36.05 -23.75 22.07
N SER A 232 -34.73 -23.58 21.91
CA SER A 232 -33.87 -24.52 21.14
C SER A 232 -32.37 -24.21 21.34
N PRO A 233 -31.45 -25.18 21.11
CA PRO A 233 -30.02 -24.93 21.12
C PRO A 233 -29.63 -24.14 19.86
N THR A 234 -29.16 -22.90 20.05
CA THR A 234 -28.54 -22.09 18.99
C THR A 234 -27.09 -22.53 18.75
N PRO A 235 -26.59 -22.50 17.51
CA PRO A 235 -25.17 -22.74 17.21
C PRO A 235 -24.29 -21.75 17.96
N ASP A 236 -23.13 -22.23 18.43
CA ASP A 236 -22.16 -21.36 19.11
C ASP A 236 -21.44 -20.47 18.07
N PRO A 237 -21.26 -19.16 18.33
CA PRO A 237 -20.49 -18.27 17.47
C PRO A 237 -19.03 -18.71 17.32
N HIS A 238 -18.52 -19.52 18.27
CA HIS A 238 -17.21 -20.14 18.22
C HIS A 238 -17.07 -21.17 17.09
N ASP A 239 -18.18 -21.77 16.64
CA ASP A 239 -18.22 -22.74 15.55
C ASP A 239 -18.51 -22.10 14.18
N ALA A 240 -18.73 -20.79 14.10
CA ALA A 240 -18.85 -20.08 12.81
C ALA A 240 -17.51 -20.05 12.02
N GLY A 241 -16.44 -20.63 12.57
CA GLY A 241 -15.15 -20.86 11.89
C GLY A 241 -14.74 -22.33 11.77
N ALA A 242 -15.51 -23.29 12.30
CA ALA A 242 -15.25 -24.72 12.22
C ALA A 242 -16.51 -25.43 11.70
N PRO A 243 -16.45 -26.15 10.56
CA PRO A 243 -17.64 -26.61 9.86
C PRO A 243 -18.17 -27.92 10.47
N GLU A 244 -18.50 -27.96 11.75
CA GLU A 244 -19.42 -28.97 12.27
C GLU A 244 -20.86 -28.48 12.10
N SER A 245 -21.39 -28.76 10.90
CA SER A 245 -22.81 -29.01 10.61
C SER A 245 -23.85 -28.29 11.50
N VAL A 246 -24.19 -27.04 11.13
CA VAL A 246 -25.46 -26.38 11.50
C VAL A 246 -26.69 -27.06 10.84
N GLY A 247 -26.53 -28.29 10.33
CA GLY A 247 -27.59 -29.09 9.72
C GLY A 247 -28.51 -29.78 10.71
N GLY A 248 -28.21 -29.79 12.01
CA GLY A 248 -28.91 -30.65 12.98
C GLY A 248 -30.21 -30.09 13.59
N SER A 249 -30.44 -28.77 13.65
CA SER A 249 -31.62 -28.23 14.38
C SER A 249 -32.07 -26.82 13.95
N ALA A 250 -31.70 -26.35 12.75
CA ALA A 250 -32.08 -25.01 12.28
C ALA A 250 -33.56 -24.87 11.85
N ALA A 251 -34.32 -25.97 11.82
CA ALA A 251 -35.72 -25.96 11.38
C ALA A 251 -36.69 -25.28 12.38
N SER A 252 -36.30 -25.07 13.65
CA SER A 252 -37.19 -24.55 14.70
C SER A 252 -36.98 -23.07 15.05
N THR A 253 -35.95 -22.39 14.54
CA THR A 253 -35.70 -20.99 14.92
C THR A 253 -36.62 -20.04 14.15
N PRO A 254 -37.37 -19.14 14.82
CA PRO A 254 -38.21 -18.16 14.15
C PRO A 254 -37.42 -17.31 13.16
N ARG A 255 -37.98 -17.09 11.96
CA ARG A 255 -37.34 -16.31 10.88
C ARG A 255 -36.84 -14.93 11.35
N GLY A 256 -37.59 -14.27 12.23
CA GLY A 256 -37.22 -12.97 12.82
C GLY A 256 -35.95 -13.05 13.68
N ALA A 257 -35.84 -14.06 14.55
CA ALA A 257 -34.66 -14.25 15.40
C ALA A 257 -33.41 -14.54 14.56
N ARG A 258 -33.55 -15.33 13.50
CA ARG A 258 -32.47 -15.61 12.54
C ARG A 258 -32.02 -14.35 11.80
N ASN A 259 -32.95 -13.55 11.29
CA ASN A 259 -32.63 -12.29 10.60
C ASN A 259 -31.91 -11.30 11.53
N LEU A 260 -32.38 -11.17 12.77
CA LEU A 260 -31.75 -10.34 13.78
C LEU A 260 -30.32 -10.81 14.08
N TRP A 261 -30.12 -12.12 14.22
CA TRP A 261 -28.79 -12.69 14.44
C TRP A 261 -27.80 -12.34 13.31
N VAL A 262 -28.22 -12.48 12.05
CA VAL A 262 -27.41 -12.11 10.89
C VAL A 262 -27.00 -10.63 10.94
N VAL A 263 -27.92 -9.75 11.30
CA VAL A 263 -27.64 -8.31 11.45
C VAL A 263 -26.62 -8.05 12.56
N VAL A 264 -26.72 -8.76 13.69
CA VAL A 264 -25.75 -8.64 14.79
C VAL A 264 -24.35 -9.09 14.36
N VAL A 265 -24.24 -10.23 13.67
CA VAL A 265 -22.96 -10.74 13.14
C VAL A 265 -22.37 -9.77 12.12
N ALA A 266 -23.19 -9.20 11.25
CA ALA A 266 -22.77 -8.21 10.26
C ALA A 266 -22.26 -6.92 10.91
N LEU A 267 -23.01 -6.37 11.87
CA LEU A 267 -22.59 -5.19 12.64
C LEU A 267 -21.27 -5.45 13.36
N ALA A 268 -21.08 -6.66 13.86
CA ALA A 268 -19.85 -7.01 14.54
C ALA A 268 -18.63 -7.02 13.64
N ASN A 269 -18.74 -7.62 12.47
CA ASN A 269 -17.66 -7.56 11.49
C ASN A 269 -17.35 -6.12 11.07
N ALA A 270 -18.36 -5.29 10.88
CA ALA A 270 -18.15 -3.88 10.54
C ALA A 270 -17.40 -3.11 11.64
N ILE A 271 -17.76 -3.33 12.92
CA ILE A 271 -17.05 -2.71 14.05
C ILE A 271 -15.60 -3.21 14.12
N ALA A 272 -15.36 -4.50 13.89
CA ALA A 272 -14.01 -5.07 13.85
C ALA A 272 -13.16 -4.40 12.76
N HIS A 273 -13.71 -4.24 11.54
CA HIS A 273 -13.04 -3.51 10.45
C HIS A 273 -12.69 -2.08 10.82
N VAL A 274 -13.62 -1.34 11.44
CA VAL A 274 -13.36 0.04 11.87
C VAL A 274 -12.23 0.07 12.90
N ARG A 275 -12.25 -0.81 13.90
CA ARG A 275 -11.27 -0.81 14.98
C ARG A 275 -9.87 -1.21 14.52
N SER A 276 -9.74 -2.21 13.65
CA SER A 276 -8.43 -2.66 13.15
C SER A 276 -7.77 -1.60 12.27
N VAL A 277 -8.56 -0.92 11.42
CA VAL A 277 -8.05 0.09 10.48
C VAL A 277 -7.80 1.44 11.15
N ARG A 278 -8.73 1.93 11.98
CA ARG A 278 -8.77 3.34 12.41
C ARG A 278 -7.49 3.81 13.07
N ARG A 279 -6.85 2.96 13.90
CA ARG A 279 -5.60 3.30 14.59
C ARG A 279 -4.47 3.62 13.61
N HIS A 280 -4.39 2.89 12.51
CA HIS A 280 -3.33 3.03 11.52
C HIS A 280 -3.60 4.18 10.55
N THR A 281 -4.85 4.32 10.11
CA THR A 281 -5.21 5.44 9.23
C THR A 281 -5.08 6.78 9.93
N LEU A 282 -5.40 6.86 11.24
CA LEU A 282 -5.14 8.07 12.04
C LEU A 282 -3.65 8.35 12.20
N ALA A 283 -2.79 7.32 12.14
CA ALA A 283 -1.34 7.48 12.13
C ALA A 283 -0.76 7.81 10.74
N GLY A 284 -1.60 7.95 9.70
CA GLY A 284 -1.16 8.27 8.34
C GLY A 284 -0.67 7.06 7.53
N ARG A 285 -1.01 5.83 7.94
CA ARG A 285 -0.56 4.58 7.31
C ARG A 285 -1.55 4.02 6.30
N LEU A 286 -1.02 3.32 5.29
CA LEU A 286 -1.80 2.40 4.47
C LEU A 286 -2.02 1.10 5.24
N VAL A 287 -3.23 0.57 5.19
CA VAL A 287 -3.58 -0.69 5.86
C VAL A 287 -3.99 -1.71 4.81
N ILE A 288 -3.25 -2.80 4.70
CA ILE A 288 -3.62 -3.95 3.89
C ILE A 288 -4.42 -4.91 4.77
N CYS A 289 -5.70 -5.08 4.46
CA CYS A 289 -6.57 -6.04 5.13
C CYS A 289 -6.60 -7.35 4.34
N ASP A 290 -6.08 -8.43 4.93
CA ASP A 290 -6.36 -9.79 4.47
C ASP A 290 -7.72 -10.18 5.07
N ARG A 291 -8.73 -10.20 4.19
CA ARG A 291 -10.18 -10.25 4.44
C ARG A 291 -10.83 -8.93 4.85
N TYR A 292 -11.93 -8.61 4.18
CA TYR A 292 -12.68 -7.38 4.40
C TYR A 292 -14.18 -7.54 4.07
N VAL A 293 -14.83 -6.46 3.62
CA VAL A 293 -16.27 -6.40 3.31
C VAL A 293 -16.74 -7.54 2.39
N LEU A 294 -15.98 -7.89 1.34
CA LEU A 294 -16.34 -8.96 0.41
C LEU A 294 -16.37 -10.33 1.11
N ASP A 295 -15.38 -10.64 1.94
CA ASP A 295 -15.33 -11.91 2.69
C ASP A 295 -16.52 -12.03 3.64
N THR A 296 -16.86 -10.95 4.36
CA THR A 296 -18.05 -10.93 5.22
C THR A 296 -19.32 -11.13 4.39
N ALA A 297 -19.45 -10.48 3.24
CA ALA A 297 -20.63 -10.64 2.39
C ALA A 297 -20.78 -12.07 1.86
N VAL A 298 -19.68 -12.69 1.41
CA VAL A 298 -19.68 -14.09 0.96
C VAL A 298 -20.06 -15.02 2.11
N GLN A 299 -19.46 -14.84 3.29
CA GLN A 299 -19.81 -15.63 4.46
C GLN A 299 -21.31 -15.50 4.82
N LEU A 300 -21.84 -14.28 4.84
CA LEU A 300 -23.27 -14.06 5.11
C LEU A 300 -24.18 -14.74 4.07
N THR A 301 -23.68 -14.95 2.86
CA THR A 301 -24.44 -15.56 1.76
C THR A 301 -24.35 -17.08 1.76
N THR A 302 -23.22 -17.64 2.20
CA THR A 302 -22.98 -19.08 2.29
C THR A 302 -23.55 -19.67 3.59
N ASP A 303 -23.33 -19.01 4.73
CA ASP A 303 -23.67 -19.56 6.05
C ASP A 303 -25.15 -19.32 6.43
N TYR A 304 -25.79 -18.34 5.81
CA TYR A 304 -27.16 -17.93 6.12
C TYR A 304 -28.05 -17.95 4.88
N PRO A 305 -29.33 -18.32 5.04
CA PRO A 305 -30.22 -18.51 3.92
C PRO A 305 -30.63 -17.12 3.39
N PRO A 306 -31.23 -17.08 2.19
CA PRO A 306 -31.85 -15.86 1.70
C PRO A 306 -32.88 -15.28 2.70
N GLY A 307 -32.78 -13.97 2.95
CA GLY A 307 -33.70 -13.26 3.84
C GLY A 307 -33.30 -11.80 4.07
N LEU A 308 -34.21 -11.03 4.66
CA LEU A 308 -34.00 -9.61 4.97
C LEU A 308 -32.76 -9.36 5.83
N GLY A 309 -32.49 -10.24 6.81
CA GLY A 309 -31.32 -10.11 7.67
C GLY A 309 -30.01 -10.13 6.89
N ARG A 310 -29.91 -10.99 5.85
CA ARG A 310 -28.73 -11.06 4.97
C ARG A 310 -28.55 -9.77 4.18
N SER A 311 -29.59 -9.29 3.51
CA SER A 311 -29.51 -8.06 2.71
C SER A 311 -29.18 -6.83 3.56
N ILE A 312 -29.83 -6.70 4.73
CA ILE A 312 -29.55 -5.63 5.70
C ILE A 312 -28.11 -5.78 6.23
N GLY A 313 -27.69 -6.99 6.57
CA GLY A 313 -26.34 -7.26 7.08
C GLY A 313 -25.24 -6.86 6.10
N ILE A 314 -25.36 -7.28 4.83
CA ILE A 314 -24.41 -6.87 3.77
C ILE A 314 -24.41 -5.35 3.60
N GLY A 315 -25.59 -4.72 3.59
CA GLY A 315 -25.72 -3.27 3.51
C GLY A 315 -25.04 -2.56 4.68
N LEU A 316 -25.21 -3.05 5.91
CA LEU A 316 -24.58 -2.49 7.11
C LEU A 316 -23.06 -2.63 7.09
N VAL A 317 -22.53 -3.79 6.71
CA VAL A 317 -21.07 -3.99 6.62
C VAL A 317 -20.46 -3.03 5.61
N ARG A 318 -21.10 -2.86 4.45
CA ARG A 318 -20.68 -1.91 3.43
C ARG A 318 -20.77 -0.46 3.88
N LEU A 319 -21.81 -0.10 4.64
CA LEU A 319 -22.04 1.26 5.12
C LEU A 319 -21.07 1.66 6.23
N LEU A 320 -20.79 0.75 7.17
CA LEU A 320 -20.06 1.04 8.39
C LEU A 320 -18.55 0.75 8.28
N SER A 321 -18.14 -0.15 7.39
CA SER A 321 -16.70 -0.40 7.18
C SER A 321 -16.06 0.76 6.41
N PRO A 322 -14.83 1.18 6.76
CA PRO A 322 -14.08 2.16 5.97
C PRO A 322 -14.03 1.79 4.49
N ARG A 323 -14.28 2.74 3.59
CA ARG A 323 -14.22 2.47 2.15
C ARG A 323 -12.75 2.21 1.75
N PRO A 324 -12.43 1.08 1.11
CA PRO A 324 -11.09 0.83 0.63
C PRO A 324 -10.73 1.76 -0.53
N LEU A 325 -9.46 2.16 -0.59
CA LEU A 325 -8.86 2.84 -1.75
C LEU A 325 -8.82 1.87 -2.94
N ALA A 326 -8.46 0.61 -2.66
CA ALA A 326 -8.48 -0.48 -3.63
C ALA A 326 -8.91 -1.77 -2.93
N ALA A 327 -9.71 -2.59 -3.62
CA ALA A 327 -10.12 -3.89 -3.13
C ALA A 327 -9.94 -4.92 -4.23
N PHE A 328 -9.38 -6.08 -3.90
CA PHE A 328 -9.04 -7.12 -4.85
C PHE A 328 -9.62 -8.46 -4.43
N TYR A 329 -10.18 -9.19 -5.40
CA TYR A 329 -10.59 -10.58 -5.26
C TYR A 329 -9.63 -11.47 -6.06
N LEU A 330 -8.86 -12.31 -5.36
CA LEU A 330 -7.97 -13.30 -5.97
C LEU A 330 -8.80 -14.52 -6.37
N ALA A 331 -9.19 -14.57 -7.65
CA ALA A 331 -10.00 -15.63 -8.21
C ALA A 331 -9.15 -16.89 -8.45
N VAL A 332 -9.45 -17.96 -7.73
CA VAL A 332 -8.78 -19.27 -7.86
C VAL A 332 -9.88 -20.33 -7.78
N GLY A 333 -9.84 -21.32 -8.67
CA GLY A 333 -10.75 -22.46 -8.62
C GLY A 333 -10.60 -23.25 -7.32
N SER A 334 -11.70 -23.82 -6.82
CA SER A 334 -11.72 -24.59 -5.56
C SER A 334 -10.68 -25.69 -5.53
N ASP A 335 -10.47 -26.39 -6.64
CA ASP A 335 -9.53 -27.51 -6.73
C ASP A 335 -8.09 -27.05 -6.61
N ALA A 336 -7.73 -25.96 -7.31
CA ALA A 336 -6.42 -25.35 -7.21
C ALA A 336 -6.15 -24.77 -5.81
N ALA A 337 -7.17 -24.20 -5.18
CA ALA A 337 -7.09 -23.69 -3.82
C ALA A 337 -6.88 -24.82 -2.78
N ALA A 338 -7.63 -25.91 -2.89
CA ALA A 338 -7.50 -27.10 -2.04
C ALA A 338 -6.13 -27.78 -2.20
N ALA A 339 -5.61 -27.84 -3.43
CA ALA A 339 -4.28 -28.39 -3.70
C ALA A 339 -3.15 -27.55 -3.06
N ARG A 340 -3.33 -26.23 -2.94
CA ARG A 340 -2.34 -25.34 -2.31
C ARG A 340 -2.36 -25.40 -0.79
N LYS A 341 -3.54 -25.55 -0.18
CA LYS A 341 -3.70 -25.58 1.27
C LYS A 341 -4.85 -26.50 1.67
N PRO A 342 -4.62 -27.50 2.55
CA PRO A 342 -5.69 -28.32 3.10
C PRO A 342 -6.79 -27.45 3.72
N TRP A 343 -8.02 -27.65 3.26
CA TRP A 343 -9.21 -26.98 3.76
C TRP A 343 -9.87 -27.87 4.83
N PRO A 344 -10.25 -27.33 6.00
CA PRO A 344 -10.85 -28.13 7.07
C PRO A 344 -12.29 -28.59 6.77
N GLY A 345 -12.95 -28.04 5.76
CA GLY A 345 -14.30 -28.43 5.35
C GLY A 345 -14.32 -29.37 4.14
N THR A 346 -15.54 -29.65 3.66
CA THR A 346 -15.77 -30.46 2.46
C THR A 346 -15.39 -29.70 1.17
N PRO A 347 -15.00 -30.41 0.09
CA PRO A 347 -14.78 -29.79 -1.22
C PRO A 347 -15.98 -28.98 -1.72
N GLU A 348 -17.21 -29.45 -1.46
CA GLU A 348 -18.45 -28.79 -1.84
C GLU A 348 -18.63 -27.45 -1.13
N GLN A 349 -18.24 -27.37 0.15
CA GLN A 349 -18.24 -26.10 0.87
C GLN A 349 -17.23 -25.12 0.28
N LEU A 350 -16.01 -25.56 -0.04
CA LEU A 350 -15.01 -24.70 -0.66
C LEU A 350 -15.48 -24.19 -2.04
N ALA A 351 -16.10 -25.06 -2.84
CA ALA A 351 -16.72 -24.70 -4.12
C ALA A 351 -17.85 -23.68 -3.94
N GLY A 352 -18.71 -23.87 -2.92
CA GLY A 352 -19.75 -22.91 -2.56
C GLY A 352 -19.20 -21.54 -2.18
N HIS A 353 -18.10 -21.49 -1.42
CA HIS A 353 -17.41 -20.23 -1.13
C HIS A 353 -16.85 -19.56 -2.38
N ALA A 354 -16.20 -20.31 -3.27
CA ALA A 354 -15.66 -19.78 -4.53
C ALA A 354 -16.78 -19.17 -5.40
N GLN A 355 -17.88 -19.90 -5.58
CA GLN A 355 -19.07 -19.42 -6.29
C GLN A 355 -19.66 -18.16 -5.63
N GLY A 356 -19.68 -18.10 -4.30
CA GLY A 356 -20.12 -16.93 -3.55
C GLY A 356 -19.29 -15.68 -3.86
N TYR A 357 -17.96 -15.82 -3.95
CA TYR A 357 -17.09 -14.72 -4.38
C TYR A 357 -17.40 -14.28 -5.81
N ASP A 358 -17.45 -15.23 -6.75
CA ASP A 358 -17.72 -14.96 -8.17
C ASP A 358 -19.06 -14.24 -8.39
N ALA A 359 -20.08 -14.55 -7.59
CA ALA A 359 -21.39 -13.90 -7.66
C ALA A 359 -21.43 -12.49 -7.03
N THR A 360 -20.51 -12.16 -6.12
CA THR A 360 -20.63 -10.98 -5.24
C THR A 360 -19.64 -9.86 -5.54
N TRP A 361 -18.44 -10.17 -6.04
CA TRP A 361 -17.34 -9.20 -6.14
C TRP A 361 -17.71 -7.94 -6.94
N ALA A 362 -18.38 -8.10 -8.09
CA ALA A 362 -18.72 -6.99 -8.98
C ALA A 362 -19.74 -6.04 -8.35
N ALA A 363 -20.73 -6.57 -7.62
CA ALA A 363 -21.75 -5.77 -6.93
C ALA A 363 -21.17 -4.89 -5.80
N LEU A 364 -19.98 -5.24 -5.30
CA LEU A 364 -19.26 -4.51 -4.28
C LEU A 364 -18.15 -3.60 -4.84
N GLY A 365 -17.98 -3.53 -6.17
CA GLY A 365 -16.97 -2.71 -6.81
C GLY A 365 -15.54 -3.17 -6.50
N VAL A 366 -15.36 -4.47 -6.29
CA VAL A 366 -14.04 -5.09 -6.07
C VAL A 366 -13.39 -5.37 -7.42
N THR A 367 -12.07 -5.32 -7.53
CA THR A 367 -11.36 -5.70 -8.75
C THR A 367 -11.04 -7.19 -8.72
N ARG A 368 -11.47 -7.95 -9.73
CA ARG A 368 -11.12 -9.37 -9.86
C ARG A 368 -9.71 -9.49 -10.45
N VAL A 369 -8.86 -10.28 -9.80
CA VAL A 369 -7.49 -10.61 -10.22
C VAL A 369 -7.40 -12.13 -10.40
N ASP A 370 -6.79 -12.59 -11.49
CA ASP A 370 -6.61 -14.02 -11.74
C ASP A 370 -5.50 -14.60 -10.84
N GLY A 371 -5.89 -15.27 -9.76
CA GLY A 371 -4.96 -15.88 -8.81
C GLY A 371 -4.34 -17.20 -9.29
N ALA A 372 -4.67 -17.66 -10.49
CA ALA A 372 -4.01 -18.81 -11.13
C ALA A 372 -2.72 -18.41 -11.87
N GLN A 373 -2.52 -17.12 -12.16
CA GLN A 373 -1.30 -16.60 -12.76
C GLN A 373 -0.06 -16.79 -11.87
N PRO A 374 1.16 -16.69 -12.44
CA PRO A 374 2.39 -16.63 -11.67
C PRO A 374 2.33 -15.59 -10.55
N LEU A 375 2.92 -15.92 -9.41
CA LEU A 375 2.83 -15.14 -8.18
C LEU A 375 3.35 -13.70 -8.35
N GLU A 376 4.38 -13.53 -9.17
CA GLU A 376 5.01 -12.26 -9.53
C GLU A 376 4.05 -11.37 -10.34
N GLN A 377 3.35 -11.93 -11.31
CA GLN A 377 2.40 -11.19 -12.16
C GLN A 377 1.21 -10.68 -11.35
N VAL A 378 0.64 -11.54 -10.49
CA VAL A 378 -0.44 -11.15 -9.57
C VAL A 378 0.02 -10.04 -8.63
N ALA A 379 1.25 -10.11 -8.12
CA ALA A 379 1.79 -9.09 -7.22
C ALA A 379 1.93 -7.74 -7.94
N ALA A 380 2.44 -7.74 -9.17
CA ALA A 380 2.61 -6.53 -9.96
C ALA A 380 1.28 -5.91 -10.38
N GLU A 381 0.29 -6.72 -10.76
CA GLU A 381 -1.06 -6.24 -11.09
C GLU A 381 -1.70 -5.53 -9.89
N ILE A 382 -1.66 -6.16 -8.71
CA ILE A 382 -2.19 -5.59 -7.46
C ILE A 382 -1.44 -4.30 -7.09
N ALA A 383 -0.10 -4.31 -7.18
CA ALA A 383 0.72 -3.14 -6.87
C ALA A 383 0.44 -1.97 -7.82
N ARG A 384 0.33 -2.23 -9.13
CA ARG A 384 -0.01 -1.25 -10.16
C ARG A 384 -1.38 -0.62 -9.92
N ALA A 385 -2.40 -1.45 -9.69
CA ALA A 385 -3.75 -0.97 -9.43
C ALA A 385 -3.84 -0.18 -8.10
N THR A 386 -3.09 -0.62 -7.08
CA THR A 386 -2.98 0.09 -5.81
C THR A 386 -2.32 1.45 -6.02
N TRP A 387 -1.19 1.51 -6.73
CA TRP A 387 -0.43 2.74 -7.01
C TRP A 387 -1.25 3.83 -7.71
N ARG A 388 -2.22 3.44 -8.55
CA ARG A 388 -3.15 4.38 -9.19
C ARG A 388 -4.25 4.91 -8.26
N SER A 389 -4.52 4.18 -7.17
CA SER A 389 -5.64 4.42 -6.25
C SER A 389 -5.24 5.23 -5.01
N VAL A 390 -3.97 5.13 -4.63
CA VAL A 390 -3.30 6.08 -3.75
C VAL A 390 -2.77 7.23 -4.61
#